data_AF-A0A972IKY0-F1
#
_entry.id   AF-A0A972IKY0-F1
#
_cell.length_a   1.000
_cell.length_b   1.000
_cell.length_c   1.000
_cell.angle_alpha   90.00
_cell.angle_beta   90.00
_cell.angle_gamma   90.00
#
_symmetry.space_group_name_H-M   'P 1'
#
loop_
_entity.id
_entity.type
_entity.pdbx_description
1 polymer ?
#
loop_
_entity_poly.entity_id
_entity_poly.type
_entity_poly.pdbx_seq_one_letter_code
_entity_poly.pdbx_strand_id
1 'polypeptide(L)'
;MCAEDQGAKDDKKARRRRKWHTIGRIACLLGACIFVPFFVTAIWIGYLSWIGILVGIVYLAPGILSPLAGLAGRKRLEGFLSWLSAGMFVLPALAVALATIWPTEDDPERWRPYRFDEEFAALEAERAIPDQENAAIRCAPLFARLDANDQLTVFFHTGRESDVLYKDAWTRVEQPEASQWLDTYTGVVDEVVRAAANGSFRWPLQRYTYDESTVPYRPLRRAFQLLILSANRDLGEGRFERAITRYFCALEMAHDLRRQVQPLDFRIGHGYETRVLRLIRRALVQHALSNRDIALIAERLPKTDDAWPAEATALFRAEKIRYMNLLARIYEVNPEGEVRFSSQMPLSPDDPPQDIRWCRPYWPMNMPLDPKGLHDIAEDYFSSLHYLLEPDRLPPDDRESGASWTDFCRTLSNFHRWFAEITIYRADEYAELHRFHGSLLAERRGTWLVLALRRYRDEHGSWPSSLNEVADHIAPEAFVDPANGGAFVYAPVDDSFSLYSTGLNRIDEGGRERYVKERNHHEDDILIWPLARPEPPKPRSKDAIMEELKAIYGEEYIRRLQTDANAP
;
A
#
# COMPACT_ATOMS: atom_id res chain seq x y z
N MET A 1 55.40 -8.34 60.43
CA MET A 1 55.07 -7.35 59.38
C MET A 1 54.33 -7.92 58.16
N CYS A 2 54.15 -9.24 57.97
CA CYS A 2 53.38 -9.78 56.83
C CYS A 2 51.86 -9.98 57.08
N ALA A 3 51.38 -9.92 58.33
CA ALA A 3 49.96 -10.17 58.65
C ALA A 3 49.05 -8.92 58.51
N GLU A 4 49.57 -7.71 58.72
CA GLU A 4 48.78 -6.48 58.58
C GLU A 4 48.49 -6.11 57.11
N ASP A 5 49.39 -6.47 56.18
CA ASP A 5 49.22 -6.16 54.75
C ASP A 5 48.17 -7.09 54.06
N GLN A 6 47.87 -8.25 54.66
CA GLN A 6 46.79 -9.13 54.21
C GLN A 6 45.41 -8.58 54.55
N GLY A 7 45.24 -7.98 55.74
CA GLY A 7 43.96 -7.36 56.15
C GLY A 7 43.53 -6.21 55.24
N ALA A 8 44.48 -5.37 54.81
CA ALA A 8 44.20 -4.25 53.90
C ALA A 8 43.82 -4.72 52.48
N LYS A 9 44.44 -5.81 51.98
CA LYS A 9 44.09 -6.41 50.69
C LYS A 9 42.72 -7.08 50.72
N ASP A 10 42.40 -7.77 51.82
CA ASP A 10 41.11 -8.42 52.01
C ASP A 10 39.96 -7.41 52.15
N ASP A 11 40.16 -6.30 52.86
CA ASP A 11 39.14 -5.25 52.96
C ASP A 11 38.91 -4.55 51.60
N LYS A 12 39.98 -4.32 50.82
CA LYS A 12 39.86 -3.76 49.46
C LYS A 12 39.10 -4.72 48.53
N LYS A 13 39.33 -6.04 48.62
CA LYS A 13 38.59 -7.06 47.86
C LYS A 13 37.13 -7.13 48.31
N ALA A 14 36.87 -7.09 49.62
CA ALA A 14 35.51 -7.07 50.18
C ALA A 14 34.74 -5.81 49.77
N ARG A 15 35.39 -4.63 49.76
CA ARG A 15 34.78 -3.37 49.30
C ARG A 15 34.46 -3.39 47.80
N ARG A 16 35.34 -3.95 46.96
CA ARG A 16 35.07 -4.15 45.52
C ARG A 16 33.89 -5.09 45.29
N ARG A 17 33.83 -6.22 46.02
CA ARG A 17 32.72 -7.20 45.91
C ARG A 17 31.38 -6.57 46.32
N ARG A 18 31.36 -5.78 47.40
CA ARG A 18 30.17 -5.01 47.83
C ARG A 18 29.72 -4.02 46.76
N LYS A 19 30.66 -3.27 46.15
CA LYS A 19 30.36 -2.31 45.07
C LYS A 19 29.76 -3.01 43.83
N TRP A 20 30.36 -4.12 43.38
CA TRP A 20 29.83 -4.91 42.26
C TRP A 20 28.44 -5.47 42.56
N HIS A 21 28.22 -5.94 43.78
CA HIS A 21 26.90 -6.43 44.20
C HIS A 21 25.84 -5.32 44.22
N THR A 22 26.20 -4.11 44.64
CA THR A 22 25.30 -2.94 44.59
C THR A 22 25.01 -2.53 43.15
N ILE A 23 26.02 -2.46 42.28
CA ILE A 23 25.85 -2.16 40.85
C ILE A 23 24.94 -3.21 40.20
N GLY A 24 25.16 -4.50 40.44
CA GLY A 24 24.30 -5.57 39.93
C GLY A 24 22.86 -5.47 40.39
N ARG A 25 22.61 -5.08 41.65
CA ARG A 25 21.25 -4.83 42.16
C ARG A 25 20.59 -3.64 41.48
N ILE A 26 21.31 -2.53 41.31
CA ILE A 26 20.78 -1.34 40.63
C ILE A 26 20.45 -1.68 39.17
N ALA A 27 21.34 -2.38 38.47
CA ALA A 27 21.09 -2.83 37.11
C ALA A 27 19.88 -3.77 37.00
N CYS A 28 19.72 -4.74 37.91
CA CYS A 28 18.54 -5.62 37.94
C CYS A 28 17.24 -4.85 38.21
N LEU A 29 17.25 -3.89 39.13
CA LEU A 29 16.08 -3.06 39.41
C LEU A 29 15.72 -2.16 38.23
N LEU A 30 16.70 -1.52 37.59
CA LEU A 30 16.48 -0.74 36.38
C LEU A 30 15.95 -1.60 35.24
N GLY A 31 16.50 -2.81 35.04
CA GLY A 31 15.99 -3.78 34.07
C GLY A 31 14.55 -4.19 34.35
N ALA A 32 14.21 -4.49 35.61
CA ALA A 32 12.83 -4.82 36.00
C ALA A 32 11.87 -3.63 35.81
N CYS A 33 12.29 -2.41 36.12
CA CYS A 33 11.49 -1.20 35.89
C CYS A 33 11.19 -0.94 34.41
N ILE A 34 12.05 -1.41 33.50
CA ILE A 34 11.80 -1.34 32.05
C ILE A 34 10.93 -2.52 31.59
N PHE A 35 11.17 -3.71 32.14
CA PHE A 35 10.49 -4.94 31.70
C PHE A 35 9.05 -5.07 32.21
N VAL A 36 8.72 -4.51 33.39
CA VAL A 36 7.36 -4.53 33.94
C VAL A 36 6.37 -3.76 33.04
N PRO A 37 6.59 -2.48 32.70
CA PRO A 37 5.70 -1.76 31.79
C PRO A 37 5.59 -2.47 30.45
N PHE A 38 6.71 -2.95 29.90
CA PHE A 38 6.75 -3.70 28.66
C PHE A 38 5.81 -4.92 28.68
N PHE A 39 5.94 -5.77 29.69
CA PHE A 39 5.16 -6.99 29.82
C PHE A 39 3.67 -6.69 30.06
N VAL A 40 3.36 -5.69 30.91
CA VAL A 40 1.97 -5.26 31.14
C VAL A 40 1.35 -4.74 29.85
N THR A 41 2.08 -3.93 29.08
CA THR A 41 1.65 -3.45 27.78
C THR A 41 1.44 -4.61 26.80
N ALA A 42 2.36 -5.58 26.74
CA ALA A 42 2.24 -6.75 25.87
C ALA A 42 1.02 -7.63 26.19
N ILE A 43 0.70 -7.84 27.49
CA ILE A 43 -0.53 -8.51 27.93
C ILE A 43 -1.75 -7.72 27.49
N TRP A 44 -1.75 -6.41 27.75
CA TRP A 44 -2.92 -5.57 27.51
C TRP A 44 -3.29 -5.49 26.03
N ILE A 45 -2.30 -5.49 25.12
CA ILE A 45 -2.53 -5.50 23.67
C ILE A 45 -2.85 -6.93 23.15
N GLY A 46 -2.75 -7.97 23.99
CA GLY A 46 -3.02 -9.36 23.57
C GLY A 46 -1.91 -9.98 22.70
N TYR A 47 -0.67 -9.51 22.83
CA TYR A 47 0.46 -9.99 22.02
C TYR A 47 1.18 -11.21 22.62
N LEU A 48 0.89 -11.56 23.87
CA LEU A 48 1.45 -12.73 24.55
C LEU A 48 0.44 -13.87 24.56
N SER A 49 0.91 -15.08 24.24
CA SER A 49 0.18 -16.31 24.52
C SER A 49 0.10 -16.56 26.03
N TRP A 50 -0.75 -17.51 26.46
CA TRP A 50 -0.78 -17.95 27.85
C TRP A 50 0.58 -18.45 28.37
N ILE A 51 1.41 -19.04 27.50
CA ILE A 51 2.78 -19.44 27.84
C ILE A 51 3.64 -18.20 28.05
N GLY A 52 3.56 -17.21 27.16
CA GLY A 52 4.25 -15.92 27.31
C GLY A 52 3.87 -15.20 28.60
N ILE A 53 2.58 -15.20 28.95
CA ILE A 53 2.06 -14.65 30.21
C ILE A 53 2.65 -15.41 31.41
N LEU A 54 2.60 -16.74 31.40
CA LEU A 54 3.11 -17.54 32.52
C LEU A 54 4.62 -17.37 32.71
N VAL A 55 5.37 -17.38 31.61
CA VAL A 55 6.81 -17.11 31.62
C VAL A 55 7.08 -15.72 32.17
N GLY A 56 6.42 -14.69 31.66
CA GLY A 56 6.67 -13.34 32.15
C GLY A 56 6.21 -13.11 33.59
N ILE A 57 5.16 -13.79 34.10
CA ILE A 57 4.84 -13.80 35.54
C ILE A 57 6.01 -14.39 36.34
N VAL A 58 6.61 -15.50 35.88
CA VAL A 58 7.78 -16.09 36.54
C VAL A 58 8.98 -15.13 36.52
N TYR A 59 9.17 -14.35 35.45
CA TYR A 59 10.23 -13.34 35.35
C TYR A 59 9.94 -12.05 36.11
N LEU A 60 8.68 -11.67 36.30
CA LEU A 60 8.26 -10.44 36.97
C LEU A 60 8.00 -10.58 38.47
N ALA A 61 7.51 -11.74 38.91
CA ALA A 61 7.34 -12.06 40.33
C ALA A 61 8.58 -11.67 41.17
N PRO A 62 9.82 -11.84 40.71
CA PRO A 62 11.03 -11.31 41.33
C PRO A 62 11.06 -9.82 41.61
N GLY A 63 10.73 -9.00 40.61
CA GLY A 63 10.73 -7.55 40.72
C GLY A 63 9.61 -7.04 41.63
N ILE A 64 8.48 -7.74 41.64
CA ILE A 64 7.29 -7.42 42.46
C ILE A 64 7.46 -7.91 43.90
N LEU A 65 7.98 -9.13 44.10
CA LEU A 65 8.13 -9.76 45.42
C LEU A 65 9.40 -9.31 46.14
N SER A 66 10.43 -8.82 45.46
CA SER A 66 11.67 -8.31 46.08
C SER A 66 11.42 -7.15 47.06
N PRO A 67 10.65 -6.08 46.70
CA PRO A 67 10.27 -5.03 47.64
C PRO A 67 9.51 -5.57 48.87
N LEU A 68 8.58 -6.50 48.65
CA LEU A 68 7.79 -7.13 49.72
C LEU A 68 8.66 -8.01 50.64
N ALA A 69 9.62 -8.75 50.08
CA ALA A 69 10.58 -9.55 50.84
C ALA A 69 11.59 -8.67 51.60
N GLY A 70 11.87 -7.45 51.10
CA GLY A 70 12.66 -6.44 51.80
C GLY A 70 12.03 -6.01 53.12
N LEU A 71 10.70 -5.91 53.16
CA LEU A 71 9.93 -5.67 54.40
C LEU A 71 10.01 -6.85 55.38
N ALA A 72 10.22 -8.07 54.88
CA ALA A 72 10.37 -9.29 55.70
C ALA A 72 11.79 -9.54 56.24
N GLY A 73 12.74 -8.63 55.99
CA GLY A 73 14.09 -8.63 56.54
C GLY A 73 15.19 -9.04 55.56
N ARG A 74 16.36 -8.41 55.72
CA ARG A 74 17.52 -8.48 54.80
C ARG A 74 17.97 -9.90 54.42
N LYS A 75 17.96 -10.85 55.36
CA LYS A 75 18.37 -12.25 55.10
C LYS A 75 17.42 -12.98 54.14
N ARG A 76 16.11 -12.73 54.23
CA ARG A 76 15.12 -13.34 53.33
C ARG A 76 15.23 -12.74 51.93
N LEU A 77 15.46 -11.43 51.83
CA LEU A 77 15.71 -10.77 50.55
C LEU A 77 16.99 -11.30 49.87
N GLU A 78 18.09 -11.48 50.61
CA GLU A 78 19.33 -12.03 50.05
C GLU A 78 19.17 -13.48 49.57
N GLY A 79 18.46 -14.33 50.33
CA GLY A 79 18.13 -15.70 49.91
C GLY A 79 17.22 -15.74 48.67
N PHE A 80 16.20 -14.89 48.62
CA PHE A 80 15.28 -14.79 47.49
C PHE A 80 15.98 -14.30 46.22
N LEU A 81 16.78 -13.23 46.31
CA LEU A 81 17.56 -12.70 45.17
C LEU A 81 18.62 -13.70 44.67
N SER A 82 19.23 -14.49 45.56
CA SER A 82 20.18 -15.53 45.17
C SER A 82 19.48 -16.67 44.43
N TRP A 83 18.35 -17.17 44.95
CA TRP A 83 17.52 -18.17 44.27
C TRP A 83 17.09 -17.68 42.89
N LEU A 84 16.78 -16.39 42.80
CA LEU A 84 16.40 -15.73 41.56
C LEU A 84 17.50 -15.59 40.54
N SER A 85 18.68 -15.17 40.98
CA SER A 85 19.84 -15.09 40.09
C SER A 85 20.16 -16.46 39.49
N ALA A 86 20.03 -17.54 40.27
CA ALA A 86 20.19 -18.90 39.75
C ALA A 86 19.03 -19.29 38.80
N GLY A 87 17.78 -19.03 39.20
CA GLY A 87 16.58 -19.34 38.40
C GLY A 87 16.54 -18.62 37.05
N MET A 88 16.96 -17.35 37.00
CA MET A 88 17.01 -16.57 35.76
C MET A 88 17.98 -17.11 34.72
N PHE A 89 19.03 -17.83 35.12
CA PHE A 89 19.94 -18.49 34.17
C PHE A 89 19.51 -19.93 33.87
N VAL A 90 18.90 -20.62 34.85
CA VAL A 90 18.44 -22.00 34.68
C VAL A 90 17.23 -22.07 33.74
N LEU A 91 16.28 -21.14 33.80
CA LEU A 91 15.09 -21.18 32.95
C LEU A 91 15.37 -20.99 31.45
N PRO A 92 16.16 -19.98 31.00
CA PRO A 92 16.57 -19.88 29.60
C PRO A 92 17.42 -21.07 29.19
N ALA A 93 18.36 -21.52 30.03
CA ALA A 93 19.19 -22.67 29.71
C ALA A 93 18.36 -23.95 29.58
N LEU A 94 17.33 -24.13 30.40
CA LEU A 94 16.40 -25.25 30.33
C LEU A 94 15.47 -25.11 29.13
N ALA A 95 14.97 -23.91 28.81
CA ALA A 95 14.16 -23.67 27.62
C ALA A 95 14.96 -23.92 26.33
N VAL A 96 16.22 -23.47 26.28
CA VAL A 96 17.16 -23.76 25.20
C VAL A 96 17.46 -25.26 25.15
N ALA A 97 17.75 -25.90 26.29
CA ALA A 97 18.02 -27.34 26.34
C ALA A 97 16.79 -28.17 25.92
N LEU A 98 15.58 -27.80 26.34
CA LEU A 98 14.35 -28.47 25.91
C LEU A 98 14.10 -28.24 24.42
N ALA A 99 14.41 -27.06 23.88
CA ALA A 99 14.28 -26.79 22.45
C ALA A 99 15.36 -27.48 21.59
N THR A 100 16.54 -27.76 22.13
CA THR A 100 17.60 -28.52 21.45
C THR A 100 17.45 -30.04 21.62
N ILE A 101 16.80 -30.50 22.70
CA ILE A 101 16.53 -31.91 22.97
C ILE A 101 15.20 -32.36 22.34
N TRP A 102 14.31 -31.43 21.97
CA TRP A 102 13.08 -31.77 21.25
C TRP A 102 13.46 -32.53 19.98
N PRO A 103 13.15 -33.84 19.87
CA PRO A 103 13.62 -34.66 18.78
C PRO A 103 12.92 -34.19 17.52
N THR A 104 13.62 -33.40 16.72
CA THR A 104 13.24 -33.27 15.33
C THR A 104 13.92 -34.41 14.61
N GLU A 105 13.11 -35.37 14.16
CA GLU A 105 13.43 -36.01 12.89
C GLU A 105 13.62 -34.86 11.89
N ASP A 106 14.89 -34.49 11.70
CA ASP A 106 15.38 -33.50 10.75
C ASP A 106 15.39 -34.15 9.36
N ASP A 107 14.30 -34.82 8.98
CA ASP A 107 14.05 -35.15 7.59
C ASP A 107 13.39 -33.91 6.95
N PRO A 108 14.16 -33.03 6.30
CA PRO A 108 13.61 -31.83 5.67
C PRO A 108 12.65 -32.18 4.53
N GLU A 109 12.67 -33.42 4.02
CA GLU A 109 11.73 -33.86 2.98
C GLU A 109 10.36 -34.17 3.56
N ARG A 110 10.30 -34.53 4.86
CA ARG A 110 9.04 -34.83 5.54
C ARG A 110 8.27 -33.58 5.97
N TRP A 111 8.94 -32.47 6.25
CA TRP A 111 8.29 -31.27 6.78
C TRP A 111 8.28 -30.14 5.76
N ARG A 112 7.08 -29.63 5.44
CA ARG A 112 6.91 -28.48 4.54
C ARG A 112 6.31 -27.29 5.29
N PRO A 113 6.58 -26.05 4.86
CA PRO A 113 5.94 -24.87 5.46
C PRO A 113 4.41 -25.00 5.44
N TYR A 114 3.76 -24.69 6.57
CA TYR A 114 2.30 -24.64 6.64
C TYR A 114 1.77 -23.48 5.81
N ARG A 115 0.65 -23.71 5.11
CA ARG A 115 0.01 -22.73 4.24
C ARG A 115 -1.49 -22.89 4.30
N PHE A 116 -2.21 -21.78 4.16
CA PHE A 116 -3.65 -21.73 3.95
C PHE A 116 -3.96 -21.90 2.45
N ASP A 117 -3.44 -22.99 1.87
CA ASP A 117 -3.55 -23.26 0.43
C ASP A 117 -5.01 -23.55 0.02
N GLU A 118 -5.83 -24.14 0.90
CA GLU A 118 -7.25 -24.43 0.63
C GLU A 118 -8.08 -23.15 0.56
N GLU A 119 -7.92 -22.25 1.54
CA GLU A 119 -8.61 -20.96 1.57
C GLU A 119 -8.17 -20.06 0.42
N PHE A 120 -6.87 -20.07 0.11
CA PHE A 120 -6.32 -19.34 -1.02
C PHE A 120 -6.85 -19.89 -2.35
N ALA A 121 -6.85 -21.22 -2.53
CA ALA A 121 -7.40 -21.86 -3.72
C ALA A 121 -8.92 -21.62 -3.86
N ALA A 122 -9.66 -21.58 -2.76
CA ALA A 122 -11.08 -21.24 -2.77
C ALA A 122 -11.31 -19.79 -3.23
N LEU A 123 -10.49 -18.84 -2.77
CA LEU A 123 -10.54 -17.45 -3.23
C LEU A 123 -10.18 -17.31 -4.72
N GLU A 124 -9.18 -18.07 -5.19
CA GLU A 124 -8.83 -18.11 -6.62
C GLU A 124 -9.93 -18.73 -7.47
N ALA A 125 -10.54 -19.83 -7.00
CA ALA A 125 -11.64 -20.50 -7.69
C ALA A 125 -12.88 -19.59 -7.81
N GLU A 126 -13.17 -18.76 -6.81
CA GLU A 126 -14.25 -17.77 -6.85
C GLU A 126 -14.01 -16.66 -7.89
N ARG A 127 -12.74 -16.30 -8.13
CA ARG A 127 -12.31 -15.28 -9.10
C ARG A 127 -12.02 -15.87 -10.49
N ALA A 128 -11.96 -17.19 -10.61
CA ALA A 128 -11.56 -17.87 -11.82
C ALA A 128 -12.56 -17.59 -12.95
N ILE A 129 -12.00 -17.30 -14.12
CA ILE A 129 -12.72 -17.23 -15.38
C ILE A 129 -12.14 -18.28 -16.33
N PRO A 130 -12.90 -18.80 -17.29
CA PRO A 130 -12.37 -19.76 -18.26
C PRO A 130 -11.15 -19.18 -19.00
N ASP A 131 -10.14 -19.99 -19.27
CA ASP A 131 -8.90 -19.53 -19.93
C ASP A 131 -9.17 -18.85 -21.27
N GLN A 132 -10.17 -19.31 -22.03
CA GLN A 132 -10.58 -18.67 -23.27
C GLN A 132 -11.19 -17.26 -23.09
N GLU A 133 -11.71 -16.94 -21.92
CA GLU A 133 -12.27 -15.63 -21.56
C GLU A 133 -11.23 -14.75 -20.85
N ASN A 134 -10.08 -15.29 -20.46
CA ASN A 134 -9.04 -14.53 -19.76
C ASN A 134 -8.13 -13.77 -20.73
N ALA A 135 -8.36 -12.47 -20.86
CA ALA A 135 -7.54 -11.58 -21.68
C ALA A 135 -6.07 -11.54 -21.24
N ALA A 136 -5.79 -11.74 -19.94
CA ALA A 136 -4.41 -11.76 -19.44
C ALA A 136 -3.62 -12.95 -19.98
N ILE A 137 -4.24 -14.14 -20.09
CA ILE A 137 -3.61 -15.34 -20.67
C ILE A 137 -3.33 -15.11 -22.16
N ARG A 138 -4.29 -14.55 -22.90
CA ARG A 138 -4.14 -14.23 -24.34
C ARG A 138 -3.02 -13.21 -24.58
N CYS A 139 -2.91 -12.21 -23.71
CA CYS A 139 -1.88 -11.18 -23.81
C CYS A 139 -0.51 -11.61 -23.25
N ALA A 140 -0.38 -12.75 -22.55
CA ALA A 140 0.88 -13.15 -21.92
C ALA A 140 2.07 -13.24 -22.93
N PRO A 141 1.93 -13.86 -24.13
CA PRO A 141 3.02 -13.87 -25.12
C PRO A 141 3.34 -12.49 -25.70
N LEU A 142 2.39 -11.57 -25.67
CA LEU A 142 2.59 -10.17 -26.07
C LEU A 142 3.37 -9.43 -24.99
N PHE A 143 2.98 -9.55 -23.72
CA PHE A 143 3.66 -8.92 -22.60
C PHE A 143 5.11 -9.40 -22.43
N ALA A 144 5.38 -10.68 -22.70
CA ALA A 144 6.74 -11.23 -22.67
C ALA A 144 7.68 -10.64 -23.74
N ARG A 145 7.13 -10.16 -24.87
CA ARG A 145 7.90 -9.55 -25.97
C ARG A 145 7.97 -8.04 -25.90
N LEU A 146 7.16 -7.42 -25.05
CA LEU A 146 7.07 -5.99 -24.92
C LEU A 146 8.26 -5.50 -24.08
N ASP A 147 9.24 -4.86 -24.70
CA ASP A 147 10.33 -4.24 -23.96
C ASP A 147 9.77 -3.03 -23.19
N ALA A 148 9.71 -3.16 -21.86
CA ALA A 148 9.25 -2.10 -20.99
C ALA A 148 10.17 -0.87 -21.00
N ASN A 149 11.41 -1.03 -21.47
CA ASN A 149 12.39 0.05 -21.58
C ASN A 149 12.42 0.68 -22.98
N ASP A 150 11.79 0.08 -24.00
CA ASP A 150 11.67 0.73 -25.31
C ASP A 150 10.74 1.93 -25.13
N GLN A 151 11.30 3.13 -25.03
CA GLN A 151 10.56 4.38 -25.04
C GLN A 151 11.13 5.24 -26.16
N LEU A 152 10.25 5.92 -26.90
CA LEU A 152 10.66 6.91 -27.90
C LEU A 152 11.66 7.88 -27.25
N THR A 153 12.82 8.09 -27.88
CA THR A 153 13.90 8.96 -27.35
C THR A 153 13.43 10.38 -27.02
N VAL A 154 12.41 10.87 -27.72
CA VAL A 154 11.71 12.13 -27.47
C VAL A 154 11.14 12.20 -26.04
N PHE A 155 10.73 11.06 -25.43
CA PHE A 155 10.28 10.99 -24.04
C PHE A 155 11.38 11.38 -23.02
N PHE A 156 12.65 11.19 -23.37
CA PHE A 156 13.77 11.46 -22.45
C PHE A 156 14.31 12.89 -22.53
N HIS A 157 14.10 13.59 -23.65
CA HIS A 157 14.79 14.85 -23.90
C HIS A 157 14.03 16.07 -23.38
N THR A 158 12.69 16.01 -23.35
CA THR A 158 11.88 17.03 -22.67
C THR A 158 10.65 16.37 -22.05
N GLY A 159 10.57 16.29 -20.72
CA GLY A 159 9.39 15.72 -20.04
C GLY A 159 8.06 16.37 -20.47
N ARG A 160 8.09 17.56 -21.08
CA ARG A 160 6.92 18.26 -21.61
C ARG A 160 6.33 17.66 -22.88
N GLU A 161 7.13 17.25 -23.86
CA GLU A 161 6.59 16.71 -25.12
C GLU A 161 5.85 15.39 -24.88
N SER A 162 6.36 14.59 -23.95
CA SER A 162 5.68 13.38 -23.50
C SER A 162 4.27 13.63 -23.00
N ASP A 163 4.14 14.67 -22.18
CA ASP A 163 2.89 15.03 -21.53
C ASP A 163 1.83 15.44 -22.55
N VAL A 164 2.22 16.15 -23.62
CA VAL A 164 1.30 16.55 -24.70
C VAL A 164 0.74 15.31 -25.40
N LEU A 165 1.59 14.34 -25.78
CA LEU A 165 1.13 13.14 -26.48
C LEU A 165 0.15 12.29 -25.65
N TYR A 166 0.34 12.23 -24.33
CA TYR A 166 -0.53 11.49 -23.42
C TYR A 166 -1.81 12.22 -23.05
N LYS A 167 -1.81 13.55 -23.09
CA LYS A 167 -2.93 14.38 -22.63
C LYS A 167 -3.80 14.83 -23.81
N ASP A 168 -3.21 15.23 -24.93
CA ASP A 168 -3.88 15.90 -26.03
C ASP A 168 -4.03 14.99 -27.26
N ALA A 169 -5.06 15.28 -28.06
CA ALA A 169 -5.19 14.71 -29.40
C ALA A 169 -4.06 15.23 -30.30
N TRP A 170 -3.56 14.39 -31.19
CA TRP A 170 -2.47 14.75 -32.10
C TRP A 170 -2.60 14.03 -33.44
N THR A 171 -1.98 14.59 -34.48
CA THR A 171 -2.00 14.03 -35.84
C THR A 171 -0.62 13.54 -36.24
N ARG A 172 -0.56 12.65 -37.25
CA ARG A 172 0.70 12.22 -37.86
C ARG A 172 1.51 13.39 -38.43
N VAL A 173 0.84 14.45 -38.85
CA VAL A 173 1.50 15.66 -39.40
C VAL A 173 2.19 16.46 -38.29
N GLU A 174 1.56 16.58 -37.13
CA GLU A 174 2.13 17.30 -35.98
C GLU A 174 3.28 16.53 -35.33
N GLN A 175 3.19 15.20 -35.29
CA GLN A 175 4.10 14.33 -34.55
C GLN A 175 4.54 13.10 -35.38
N PRO A 176 5.30 13.31 -36.48
CA PRO A 176 5.63 12.26 -37.44
C PRO A 176 6.48 11.13 -36.82
N GLU A 177 7.47 11.48 -35.99
CA GLU A 177 8.34 10.50 -35.32
C GLU A 177 7.55 9.61 -34.35
N ALA A 178 6.70 10.22 -33.52
CA ALA A 178 5.82 9.50 -32.60
C ALA A 178 4.83 8.60 -33.35
N SER A 179 4.26 9.07 -34.48
CA SER A 179 3.41 8.23 -35.32
C SER A 179 4.16 7.05 -35.90
N GLN A 180 5.36 7.25 -36.46
CA GLN A 180 6.13 6.18 -37.07
C GLN A 180 6.52 5.11 -36.06
N TRP A 181 6.92 5.52 -34.86
CA TRP A 181 7.18 4.61 -33.75
C TRP A 181 5.91 3.89 -33.30
N LEU A 182 4.79 4.59 -33.14
CA LEU A 182 3.54 3.96 -32.74
C LEU A 182 3.04 2.96 -33.80
N ASP A 183 3.35 3.19 -35.08
CA ASP A 183 3.01 2.28 -36.18
C ASP A 183 3.68 0.91 -36.01
N THR A 184 4.89 0.83 -35.41
CA THR A 184 5.57 -0.45 -35.10
C THR A 184 4.85 -1.25 -34.01
N TYR A 185 3.99 -0.59 -33.22
CA TYR A 185 3.22 -1.17 -32.12
C TYR A 185 1.73 -1.40 -32.45
N THR A 186 1.27 -1.11 -33.67
CA THR A 186 -0.15 -1.25 -34.04
C THR A 186 -0.68 -2.67 -33.78
N GLY A 187 0.11 -3.69 -34.13
CA GLY A 187 -0.27 -5.09 -33.89
C GLY A 187 -0.40 -5.44 -32.41
N VAL A 188 0.38 -4.80 -31.54
CA VAL A 188 0.26 -4.95 -30.08
C VAL A 188 -1.03 -4.32 -29.59
N VAL A 189 -1.31 -3.07 -30.00
CA VAL A 189 -2.52 -2.34 -29.62
C VAL A 189 -3.77 -3.11 -30.05
N ASP A 190 -3.82 -3.57 -31.30
CA ASP A 190 -4.98 -4.27 -31.84
C ASP A 190 -5.19 -5.63 -31.17
N GLU A 191 -4.12 -6.34 -30.79
CA GLU A 191 -4.22 -7.60 -30.04
C GLU A 191 -4.74 -7.38 -28.61
N VAL A 192 -4.30 -6.32 -27.93
CA VAL A 192 -4.82 -5.98 -26.59
C VAL A 192 -6.30 -5.61 -26.66
N VAL A 193 -6.71 -4.79 -27.64
CA VAL A 193 -8.13 -4.46 -27.87
C VAL A 193 -8.95 -5.71 -28.17
N ARG A 194 -8.44 -6.61 -29.00
CA ARG A 194 -9.10 -7.89 -29.32
C ARG A 194 -9.18 -8.81 -28.10
N ALA A 195 -8.16 -8.87 -27.27
CA ALA A 195 -8.14 -9.67 -26.07
C ALA A 195 -9.17 -9.16 -25.05
N ALA A 196 -9.20 -7.84 -24.79
CA ALA A 196 -10.18 -7.20 -23.93
C ALA A 196 -11.64 -7.44 -24.39
N ALA A 197 -11.88 -7.40 -25.71
CA ALA A 197 -13.19 -7.70 -26.28
C ALA A 197 -13.67 -9.16 -26.05
N ASN A 198 -12.76 -10.08 -25.71
CA ASN A 198 -13.08 -11.49 -25.45
C ASN A 198 -13.27 -11.80 -23.95
N GLY A 199 -12.97 -10.88 -23.04
CA GLY A 199 -13.22 -11.05 -21.61
C GLY A 199 -12.24 -10.28 -20.72
N SER A 200 -12.28 -10.57 -19.43
CA SER A 200 -11.56 -9.82 -18.40
C SER A 200 -10.07 -10.16 -18.30
N PHE A 201 -9.26 -9.21 -17.85
CA PHE A 201 -7.89 -9.46 -17.42
C PHE A 201 -7.89 -10.03 -15.99
N ARG A 202 -7.53 -11.30 -15.83
CA ARG A 202 -7.39 -11.95 -14.51
C ARG A 202 -5.98 -12.52 -14.35
N TRP A 203 -5.26 -12.03 -13.36
CA TRP A 203 -3.97 -12.57 -12.96
C TRP A 203 -4.13 -13.42 -11.69
N PRO A 204 -3.27 -14.43 -11.49
CA PRO A 204 -3.22 -15.15 -10.22
C PRO A 204 -2.94 -14.18 -9.06
N LEU A 205 -3.46 -14.49 -7.89
CA LEU A 205 -3.11 -13.83 -6.64
C LEU A 205 -1.71 -14.23 -6.18
N GLN A 206 -1.11 -13.33 -5.43
CA GLN A 206 0.16 -13.58 -4.77
C GLN A 206 -0.04 -14.08 -3.35
N ARG A 207 0.72 -15.10 -2.99
CA ARG A 207 0.57 -15.80 -1.71
C ARG A 207 1.26 -15.11 -0.54
N TYR A 208 2.34 -14.36 -0.77
CA TYR A 208 3.21 -13.87 0.31
C TYR A 208 3.48 -12.37 0.22
N THR A 209 4.13 -11.94 -0.86
CA THR A 209 4.58 -10.57 -1.06
C THR A 209 4.19 -10.10 -2.45
N TYR A 210 4.13 -8.78 -2.62
CA TYR A 210 4.00 -8.18 -3.93
C TYR A 210 5.26 -8.46 -4.74
N ASP A 211 5.15 -9.32 -5.73
CA ASP A 211 6.20 -9.57 -6.71
C ASP A 211 5.81 -8.94 -8.06
N GLU A 212 6.77 -8.38 -8.78
CA GLU A 212 6.53 -7.92 -10.15
C GLU A 212 6.27 -9.09 -11.13
N SER A 213 6.43 -10.35 -10.70
CA SER A 213 6.30 -11.53 -11.55
C SER A 213 4.86 -11.93 -11.90
N THR A 214 3.87 -11.64 -11.05
CA THR A 214 2.51 -12.21 -11.21
C THR A 214 1.63 -11.36 -12.10
N VAL A 215 1.58 -10.05 -11.81
CA VAL A 215 1.05 -9.06 -12.75
C VAL A 215 2.26 -8.47 -13.46
N PRO A 216 2.36 -8.54 -14.79
CA PRO A 216 3.49 -7.99 -15.53
C PRO A 216 3.37 -6.46 -15.59
N TYR A 217 3.47 -5.77 -14.45
CA TYR A 217 3.15 -4.35 -14.28
C TYR A 217 3.89 -3.46 -15.27
N ARG A 218 5.17 -3.79 -15.56
CA ARG A 218 5.99 -3.05 -16.52
C ARG A 218 5.44 -3.19 -17.97
N PRO A 219 5.31 -4.40 -18.55
CA PRO A 219 4.60 -4.58 -19.82
C PRO A 219 3.17 -4.04 -19.84
N LEU A 220 2.41 -4.23 -18.77
CA LEU A 220 1.02 -3.79 -18.65
C LEU A 220 0.90 -2.27 -18.71
N ARG A 221 1.73 -1.55 -17.94
CA ARG A 221 1.84 -0.08 -17.99
C ARG A 221 2.15 0.39 -19.39
N ARG A 222 3.04 -0.31 -20.08
CA ARG A 222 3.43 0.03 -21.44
C ARG A 222 2.30 -0.23 -22.44
N ALA A 223 1.60 -1.35 -22.35
CA ALA A 223 0.41 -1.60 -23.17
C ALA A 223 -0.67 -0.53 -22.96
N PHE A 224 -0.91 -0.14 -21.70
CA PHE A 224 -1.81 0.96 -21.38
C PHE A 224 -1.36 2.28 -22.01
N GLN A 225 -0.07 2.63 -21.93
CA GLN A 225 0.48 3.82 -22.60
C GLN A 225 0.28 3.80 -24.12
N LEU A 226 0.52 2.66 -24.77
CA LEU A 226 0.31 2.49 -26.21
C LEU A 226 -1.16 2.66 -26.61
N LEU A 227 -2.10 2.15 -25.79
CA LEU A 227 -3.53 2.37 -25.98
C LEU A 227 -3.88 3.87 -25.93
N ILE A 228 -3.39 4.59 -24.92
CA ILE A 228 -3.63 6.04 -24.79
C ILE A 228 -3.06 6.82 -25.98
N LEU A 229 -1.79 6.58 -26.34
CA LEU A 229 -1.14 7.27 -27.46
C LEU A 229 -1.88 7.01 -28.78
N SER A 230 -2.28 5.76 -29.01
CA SER A 230 -3.03 5.38 -30.20
C SER A 230 -4.44 5.97 -30.23
N ALA A 231 -5.12 6.03 -29.08
CA ALA A 231 -6.42 6.67 -28.96
C ALA A 231 -6.34 8.18 -29.23
N ASN A 232 -5.36 8.87 -28.65
CA ASN A 232 -5.14 10.30 -28.85
C ASN A 232 -4.78 10.63 -30.31
N ARG A 233 -3.98 9.77 -30.96
CA ARG A 233 -3.71 9.90 -32.40
C ARG A 233 -4.98 9.75 -33.23
N ASP A 234 -5.78 8.71 -32.95
CA ASP A 234 -7.04 8.49 -33.68
C ASP A 234 -8.04 9.61 -33.46
N LEU A 235 -8.09 10.18 -32.25
CA LEU A 235 -8.92 11.35 -31.93
C LEU A 235 -8.48 12.58 -32.74
N GLY A 236 -7.17 12.87 -32.81
CA GLY A 236 -6.63 13.99 -33.59
C GLY A 236 -6.85 13.84 -35.09
N GLU A 237 -6.85 12.61 -35.59
CA GLU A 237 -7.09 12.29 -36.99
C GLU A 237 -8.59 12.15 -37.33
N GLY A 238 -9.51 12.43 -36.40
CA GLY A 238 -10.95 12.35 -36.61
C GLY A 238 -11.51 10.91 -36.70
N ARG A 239 -10.74 9.90 -36.29
CA ARG A 239 -11.17 8.48 -36.23
C ARG A 239 -11.81 8.17 -34.88
N PHE A 240 -12.88 8.88 -34.54
CA PHE A 240 -13.50 8.88 -33.19
C PHE A 240 -13.89 7.49 -32.66
N GLU A 241 -14.55 6.66 -33.47
CA GLU A 241 -14.97 5.31 -33.06
C GLU A 241 -13.78 4.43 -32.62
N ARG A 242 -12.63 4.55 -33.30
CA ARG A 242 -11.40 3.83 -32.92
C ARG A 242 -10.79 4.39 -31.64
N ALA A 243 -10.73 5.71 -31.51
CA ALA A 243 -10.25 6.36 -30.29
C ALA A 243 -11.08 5.94 -29.07
N ILE A 244 -12.41 6.00 -29.18
CA ILE A 244 -13.36 5.59 -28.15
C ILE A 244 -13.17 4.12 -27.78
N THR A 245 -13.04 3.23 -28.76
CA THR A 245 -12.80 1.80 -28.52
C THR A 245 -11.52 1.57 -27.70
N ARG A 246 -10.44 2.28 -28.02
CA ARG A 246 -9.16 2.16 -27.30
C ARG A 246 -9.20 2.76 -25.90
N TYR A 247 -9.89 3.89 -25.69
CA TYR A 247 -10.12 4.42 -24.35
C TYR A 247 -10.91 3.43 -23.49
N PHE A 248 -11.99 2.83 -24.01
CA PHE A 248 -12.75 1.86 -23.23
C PHE A 248 -12.00 0.55 -22.96
N CYS A 249 -11.17 0.09 -23.89
CA CYS A 249 -10.24 -1.02 -23.61
C CYS A 249 -9.31 -0.68 -22.43
N ALA A 250 -8.80 0.56 -22.36
CA ALA A 250 -7.96 1.00 -21.25
C ALA A 250 -8.74 1.13 -19.92
N LEU A 251 -10.01 1.55 -19.96
CA LEU A 251 -10.91 1.56 -18.79
C LEU A 251 -11.21 0.15 -18.28
N GLU A 252 -11.47 -0.80 -19.18
CA GLU A 252 -11.72 -2.21 -18.85
C GLU A 252 -10.50 -2.83 -18.15
N MET A 253 -9.29 -2.59 -18.68
CA MET A 253 -8.04 -2.98 -18.02
C MET A 253 -7.90 -2.38 -16.62
N ALA A 254 -8.21 -1.08 -16.47
CA ALA A 254 -8.16 -0.39 -15.19
C ALA A 254 -9.17 -0.97 -14.18
N HIS A 255 -10.39 -1.24 -14.63
CA HIS A 255 -11.45 -1.87 -13.84
C HIS A 255 -11.04 -3.29 -13.39
N ASP A 256 -10.47 -4.08 -14.30
CA ASP A 256 -10.04 -5.44 -14.00
C ASP A 256 -8.85 -5.51 -13.04
N LEU A 257 -7.94 -4.53 -13.09
CA LEU A 257 -6.90 -4.34 -12.09
C LEU A 257 -7.49 -4.06 -10.71
N ARG A 258 -8.47 -3.14 -10.59
CA ARG A 258 -9.11 -2.88 -9.29
C ARG A 258 -9.79 -4.12 -8.69
N ARG A 259 -10.23 -5.05 -9.55
CA ARG A 259 -10.82 -6.34 -9.14
C ARG A 259 -9.82 -7.45 -8.82
N GLN A 260 -8.50 -7.21 -8.89
CA GLN A 260 -7.50 -8.22 -8.52
C GLN A 260 -7.39 -8.46 -7.01
N VAL A 261 -8.21 -7.81 -6.17
CA VAL A 261 -8.25 -7.93 -4.69
C VAL A 261 -6.89 -7.76 -4.02
N GLN A 262 -5.99 -7.03 -4.67
CA GLN A 262 -4.67 -6.66 -4.17
C GLN A 262 -4.57 -5.13 -4.08
N PRO A 263 -4.14 -4.57 -2.94
CA PRO A 263 -3.97 -3.12 -2.75
C PRO A 263 -3.16 -2.41 -3.84
N LEU A 264 -2.05 -3.00 -4.31
CA LEU A 264 -1.22 -2.41 -5.37
C LEU A 264 -1.97 -2.34 -6.70
N ASP A 265 -2.62 -3.44 -7.10
CA ASP A 265 -3.45 -3.49 -8.31
C ASP A 265 -4.60 -2.49 -8.24
N PHE A 266 -5.23 -2.34 -7.07
CA PHE A 266 -6.28 -1.35 -6.84
C PHE A 266 -5.78 0.07 -7.09
N ARG A 267 -4.62 0.44 -6.51
CA ARG A 267 -4.02 1.77 -6.69
C ARG A 267 -3.64 2.02 -8.16
N ILE A 268 -3.07 1.04 -8.85
CA ILE A 268 -2.69 1.16 -10.26
C ILE A 268 -3.94 1.29 -11.15
N GLY A 269 -4.94 0.43 -10.93
CA GLY A 269 -6.22 0.48 -11.63
C GLY A 269 -6.92 1.82 -11.45
N HIS A 270 -6.96 2.35 -10.22
CA HIS A 270 -7.44 3.71 -9.94
C HIS A 270 -6.73 4.77 -10.79
N GLY A 271 -5.39 4.79 -10.77
CA GLY A 271 -4.60 5.76 -11.52
C GLY A 271 -4.83 5.69 -13.04
N TYR A 272 -5.03 4.48 -13.57
CA TYR A 272 -5.34 4.26 -14.98
C TYR A 272 -6.75 4.75 -15.33
N GLU A 273 -7.74 4.41 -14.52
CA GLU A 273 -9.13 4.79 -14.76
C GLU A 273 -9.30 6.32 -14.76
N THR A 274 -8.78 6.99 -13.72
CA THR A 274 -8.79 8.45 -13.61
C THR A 274 -8.14 9.13 -14.82
N ARG A 275 -7.04 8.57 -15.33
CA ARG A 275 -6.38 9.11 -16.54
C ARG A 275 -7.25 8.97 -17.78
N VAL A 276 -7.91 7.83 -17.99
CA VAL A 276 -8.77 7.65 -19.17
C VAL A 276 -10.02 8.53 -19.09
N LEU A 277 -10.66 8.63 -17.92
CA LEU A 277 -11.84 9.48 -17.71
C LEU A 277 -11.54 10.94 -18.08
N ARG A 278 -10.37 11.46 -17.68
CA ARG A 278 -9.89 12.79 -18.10
C ARG A 278 -9.84 12.93 -19.62
N LEU A 279 -9.29 11.94 -20.33
CA LEU A 279 -9.21 11.96 -21.80
C LEU A 279 -10.59 11.91 -22.46
N ILE A 280 -11.51 11.11 -21.92
CA ILE A 280 -12.90 11.06 -22.40
C ILE A 280 -13.58 12.43 -22.22
N ARG A 281 -13.43 13.07 -21.05
CA ARG A 281 -13.97 14.43 -20.83
C ARG A 281 -13.40 15.44 -21.82
N ARG A 282 -12.10 15.36 -22.11
CA ARG A 282 -11.47 16.20 -23.12
C ARG A 282 -12.08 15.97 -24.51
N ALA A 283 -12.24 14.71 -24.91
CA ALA A 283 -12.90 14.35 -26.17
C ALA A 283 -14.32 14.94 -26.25
N LEU A 284 -15.11 14.80 -25.18
CA LEU A 284 -16.47 15.33 -25.08
C LEU A 284 -16.53 16.86 -25.24
N VAL A 285 -15.61 17.59 -24.60
CA VAL A 285 -15.66 19.07 -24.60
C VAL A 285 -15.02 19.69 -25.84
N GLN A 286 -13.90 19.14 -26.33
CA GLN A 286 -13.05 19.80 -27.33
C GLN A 286 -13.26 19.31 -28.76
N HIS A 287 -13.86 18.14 -28.97
CA HIS A 287 -14.02 17.56 -30.30
C HIS A 287 -15.48 17.56 -30.76
N ALA A 288 -15.68 17.63 -32.07
CA ALA A 288 -16.99 17.55 -32.70
C ALA A 288 -17.43 16.08 -32.83
N LEU A 289 -17.74 15.45 -31.69
CA LEU A 289 -18.25 14.08 -31.64
C LEU A 289 -19.66 14.03 -32.22
N SER A 290 -19.99 12.94 -32.93
CA SER A 290 -21.36 12.73 -33.42
C SER A 290 -22.28 12.25 -32.29
N ASN A 291 -23.60 12.35 -32.48
CA ASN A 291 -24.58 11.77 -31.55
C ASN A 291 -24.36 10.26 -31.33
N ARG A 292 -23.87 9.55 -32.36
CA ARG A 292 -23.53 8.13 -32.26
C ARG A 292 -22.32 7.91 -31.34
N ASP A 293 -21.29 8.75 -31.45
CA ASP A 293 -20.10 8.67 -30.59
C ASP A 293 -20.44 8.97 -29.13
N ILE A 294 -21.28 10.00 -28.90
CA ILE A 294 -21.77 10.36 -27.57
C ILE A 294 -22.62 9.23 -26.97
N ALA A 295 -23.47 8.58 -27.77
CA ALA A 295 -24.24 7.41 -27.33
C ALA A 295 -23.34 6.23 -26.97
N LEU A 296 -22.31 5.95 -27.78
CA LEU A 296 -21.32 4.89 -27.51
C LEU A 296 -20.53 5.16 -26.22
N ILE A 297 -20.16 6.42 -25.96
CA ILE A 297 -19.53 6.81 -24.69
C ILE A 297 -20.49 6.56 -23.53
N ALA A 298 -21.74 7.03 -23.63
CA ALA A 298 -22.74 6.85 -22.58
C ALA A 298 -22.98 5.38 -22.23
N GLU A 299 -23.04 4.51 -23.23
CA GLU A 299 -23.27 3.07 -23.05
C GLU A 299 -22.15 2.38 -22.25
N ARG A 300 -20.90 2.83 -22.43
CA ARG A 300 -19.71 2.15 -21.90
C ARG A 300 -19.08 2.84 -20.69
N LEU A 301 -19.54 4.03 -20.31
CA LEU A 301 -19.01 4.73 -19.13
C LEU A 301 -19.20 3.88 -17.86
N PRO A 302 -18.22 3.88 -16.93
CA PRO A 302 -18.38 3.24 -15.64
C PRO A 302 -19.61 3.78 -14.90
N LYS A 303 -20.31 2.91 -14.20
CA LYS A 303 -21.48 3.27 -13.40
C LYS A 303 -21.10 4.22 -12.24
N THR A 304 -22.10 4.94 -11.73
CA THR A 304 -21.98 5.97 -10.68
C THR A 304 -22.23 5.44 -9.26
N ASP A 305 -22.51 4.15 -9.12
CA ASP A 305 -22.73 3.49 -7.84
C ASP A 305 -21.41 3.31 -7.07
N ASP A 306 -21.52 3.41 -5.74
CA ASP A 306 -20.39 3.19 -4.85
C ASP A 306 -20.18 1.69 -4.62
N ALA A 307 -19.15 1.14 -5.25
CA ALA A 307 -18.75 -0.25 -5.10
C ALA A 307 -17.78 -0.49 -3.94
N TRP A 308 -17.39 0.54 -3.17
CA TRP A 308 -16.37 0.44 -2.13
C TRP A 308 -16.65 -0.67 -1.11
N PRO A 309 -17.86 -0.80 -0.52
CA PRO A 309 -18.08 -1.81 0.51
C PRO A 309 -17.81 -3.24 0.01
N ALA A 310 -18.20 -3.54 -1.23
CA ALA A 310 -17.98 -4.84 -1.86
C ALA A 310 -16.51 -5.04 -2.24
N GLU A 311 -15.87 -4.02 -2.83
CA GLU A 311 -14.45 -4.06 -3.23
C GLU A 311 -13.54 -4.19 -2.00
N ALA A 312 -13.78 -3.43 -0.94
CA ALA A 312 -13.03 -3.45 0.30
C ALA A 312 -13.23 -4.76 1.08
N THR A 313 -14.45 -5.33 1.08
CA THR A 313 -14.69 -6.66 1.67
C THR A 313 -13.86 -7.73 0.95
N ALA A 314 -13.83 -7.71 -0.39
CA ALA A 314 -13.04 -8.65 -1.18
C ALA A 314 -11.53 -8.45 -0.96
N LEU A 315 -11.09 -7.19 -0.89
CA LEU A 315 -9.72 -6.81 -0.57
C LEU A 315 -9.28 -7.35 0.80
N PHE A 316 -10.07 -7.09 1.85
CA PHE A 316 -9.76 -7.54 3.22
C PHE A 316 -9.74 -9.06 3.33
N ARG A 317 -10.63 -9.76 2.62
CA ARG A 317 -10.61 -11.23 2.59
C ARG A 317 -9.30 -11.77 1.99
N ALA A 318 -8.82 -11.20 0.89
CA ALA A 318 -7.56 -11.60 0.29
C ALA A 318 -6.34 -11.27 1.18
N GLU A 319 -6.32 -10.06 1.72
CA GLU A 319 -5.27 -9.59 2.64
C GLU A 319 -5.22 -10.40 3.93
N LYS A 320 -6.37 -10.83 4.46
CA LYS A 320 -6.48 -11.73 5.61
C LYS A 320 -5.81 -13.07 5.35
N ILE A 321 -6.06 -13.69 4.20
CA ILE A 321 -5.42 -14.96 3.84
C ILE A 321 -3.90 -14.77 3.68
N ARG A 322 -3.47 -13.66 3.07
CA ARG A 322 -2.04 -13.33 2.97
C ARG A 322 -1.40 -13.10 4.35
N TYR A 323 -2.09 -12.42 5.25
CA TYR A 323 -1.66 -12.21 6.64
C TYR A 323 -1.44 -13.53 7.35
N MET A 324 -2.42 -14.42 7.25
CA MET A 324 -2.33 -15.76 7.81
C MET A 324 -1.17 -16.55 7.19
N ASN A 325 -0.95 -16.48 5.87
CA ASN A 325 0.19 -17.14 5.22
C ASN A 325 1.56 -16.57 5.63
N LEU A 326 1.67 -15.26 5.85
CA LEU A 326 2.89 -14.64 6.38
C LEU A 326 3.15 -15.09 7.82
N LEU A 327 2.11 -15.15 8.64
CA LEU A 327 2.18 -15.69 10.00
C LEU A 327 2.52 -17.19 9.99
N ALA A 328 1.95 -17.97 9.07
CA ALA A 328 2.11 -19.41 8.97
C ALA A 328 3.55 -19.87 8.68
N ARG A 329 4.45 -18.98 8.23
CA ARG A 329 5.85 -19.31 7.91
C ARG A 329 6.65 -19.88 9.09
N ILE A 330 6.20 -19.64 10.32
CA ILE A 330 6.81 -20.23 11.51
C ILE A 330 6.27 -21.62 11.83
N TYR A 331 5.40 -22.21 11.00
CA TYR A 331 4.85 -23.54 11.17
C TYR A 331 5.28 -24.44 10.01
N GLU A 332 5.48 -25.71 10.32
CA GLU A 332 5.70 -26.79 9.35
C GLU A 332 4.62 -27.86 9.56
N VAL A 333 4.24 -28.55 8.49
CA VAL A 333 3.31 -29.68 8.50
C VAL A 333 3.92 -30.89 7.79
N ASN A 334 3.68 -32.08 8.33
CA ASN A 334 4.10 -33.35 7.71
C ASN A 334 2.96 -33.99 6.89
N PRO A 335 3.20 -35.10 6.15
CA PRO A 335 2.16 -35.78 5.37
C PRO A 335 1.00 -36.32 6.22
N GLU A 336 1.24 -36.59 7.50
CA GLU A 336 0.21 -37.03 8.46
C GLU A 336 -0.67 -35.87 8.97
N GLY A 337 -0.35 -34.62 8.61
CA GLY A 337 -1.06 -33.42 9.05
C GLY A 337 -0.65 -32.95 10.44
N GLU A 338 0.39 -33.52 11.04
CA GLU A 338 0.94 -33.03 12.30
C GLU A 338 1.65 -31.70 12.06
N VAL A 339 1.45 -30.75 12.96
CA VAL A 339 2.02 -29.40 12.87
C VAL A 339 3.04 -29.17 13.97
N ARG A 340 4.12 -28.48 13.62
CA ARG A 340 5.13 -27.99 14.58
C ARG A 340 5.60 -26.59 14.24
N PHE A 341 6.30 -25.95 15.16
CA PHE A 341 7.03 -24.74 14.82
C PHE A 341 8.24 -25.03 13.93
N SER A 342 8.40 -24.21 12.91
CA SER A 342 9.42 -24.33 11.89
C SER A 342 10.83 -24.27 12.48
N SER A 343 11.71 -25.11 11.93
CA SER A 343 13.17 -25.00 12.14
C SER A 343 13.78 -23.91 11.26
N GLN A 344 13.08 -23.57 10.18
CA GLN A 344 13.60 -22.86 9.03
C GLN A 344 12.67 -21.73 8.64
N MET A 345 13.21 -20.54 8.46
CA MET A 345 12.41 -19.40 7.99
C MET A 345 12.98 -18.91 6.68
N PRO A 346 12.31 -19.18 5.54
CA PRO A 346 12.59 -18.40 4.35
C PRO A 346 12.19 -16.94 4.63
N LEU A 347 12.95 -15.97 4.13
CA LEU A 347 12.57 -14.54 4.17
C LEU A 347 11.79 -14.17 2.90
N SER A 348 12.19 -14.70 1.75
CA SER A 348 11.47 -14.70 0.47
C SER A 348 11.16 -16.14 0.02
N PRO A 349 10.16 -16.39 -0.85
CA PRO A 349 9.97 -17.71 -1.48
C PRO A 349 11.22 -18.27 -2.17
N ASP A 350 12.09 -17.39 -2.67
CA ASP A 350 13.33 -17.75 -3.39
C ASP A 350 14.57 -17.81 -2.48
N ASP A 351 14.46 -17.32 -1.24
CA ASP A 351 15.61 -17.31 -0.33
C ASP A 351 15.85 -18.71 0.24
N PRO A 352 17.12 -19.14 0.34
CA PRO A 352 17.42 -20.37 1.07
C PRO A 352 16.93 -20.21 2.53
N PRO A 353 16.29 -21.25 3.09
CA PRO A 353 15.77 -21.20 4.45
C PRO A 353 16.89 -20.89 5.45
N GLN A 354 16.66 -19.93 6.34
CA GLN A 354 17.58 -19.64 7.44
C GLN A 354 17.27 -20.55 8.63
N ASP A 355 18.31 -21.13 9.24
CA ASP A 355 18.18 -21.89 10.48
C ASP A 355 17.83 -20.94 11.64
N ILE A 356 16.58 -21.03 12.09
CA ILE A 356 16.03 -20.22 13.19
C ILE A 356 15.66 -21.10 14.39
N ARG A 357 16.30 -22.26 14.56
CA ARG A 357 16.03 -23.17 15.69
C ARG A 357 16.12 -22.49 17.06
N TRP A 358 16.98 -21.48 17.19
CA TRP A 358 17.13 -20.68 18.41
C TRP A 358 15.87 -19.86 18.75
N CYS A 359 14.97 -19.60 17.79
CA CYS A 359 13.69 -18.92 18.02
C CYS A 359 12.56 -19.86 18.47
N ARG A 360 12.73 -21.19 18.42
CA ARG A 360 11.66 -22.14 18.81
C ARG A 360 11.09 -21.95 20.21
N PRO A 361 11.86 -21.58 21.26
CA PRO A 361 11.28 -21.23 22.55
C PRO A 361 10.40 -19.98 22.51
N TYR A 362 10.69 -19.06 21.59
CA TYR A 362 10.01 -17.77 21.48
C TYR A 362 8.65 -17.87 20.79
N TRP A 363 8.48 -18.77 19.81
CA TRP A 363 7.22 -18.89 19.08
C TRP A 363 6.01 -19.28 19.95
N PRO A 364 6.06 -20.33 20.80
CA PRO A 364 4.94 -20.68 21.67
C PRO A 364 4.54 -19.57 22.64
N MET A 365 5.42 -18.60 22.92
CA MET A 365 5.12 -17.47 23.80
C MET A 365 4.27 -16.40 23.12
N ASN A 366 4.20 -16.38 21.80
CA ASN A 366 3.63 -15.28 21.02
C ASN A 366 2.67 -15.74 19.91
N MET A 367 2.67 -17.03 19.61
CA MET A 367 1.95 -17.61 18.48
C MET A 367 1.17 -18.85 18.96
N PRO A 368 0.00 -19.15 18.38
CA PRO A 368 -0.80 -20.30 18.78
C PRO A 368 -0.05 -21.60 18.50
N LEU A 369 -0.31 -22.67 19.26
CA LEU A 369 0.33 -23.97 19.02
C LEU A 369 -0.19 -24.64 17.74
N ASP A 370 -1.46 -24.40 17.41
CA ASP A 370 -2.11 -24.83 16.18
C ASP A 370 -2.26 -23.63 15.23
N PRO A 371 -1.81 -23.70 13.96
CA PRO A 371 -1.96 -22.62 12.99
C PRO A 371 -3.42 -22.24 12.73
N LYS A 372 -4.41 -23.09 13.05
CA LYS A 372 -5.83 -22.69 13.00
C LYS A 372 -6.15 -21.49 13.90
N GLY A 373 -5.41 -21.32 15.00
CA GLY A 373 -5.53 -20.13 15.86
C GLY A 373 -5.10 -18.83 15.18
N LEU A 374 -4.44 -18.88 14.01
CA LEU A 374 -4.13 -17.69 13.22
C LEU A 374 -5.38 -17.04 12.62
N HIS A 375 -6.49 -17.77 12.46
CA HIS A 375 -7.76 -17.18 12.05
C HIS A 375 -8.26 -16.14 13.04
N ASP A 376 -8.19 -16.43 14.34
CA ASP A 376 -8.65 -15.52 15.38
C ASP A 376 -7.76 -14.27 15.44
N ILE A 377 -6.44 -14.44 15.30
CA ILE A 377 -5.49 -13.32 15.23
C ILE A 377 -5.76 -12.44 14.02
N ALA A 378 -6.00 -13.05 12.86
CA ALA A 378 -6.31 -12.33 11.64
C ALA A 378 -7.69 -11.65 11.71
N GLU A 379 -8.69 -12.32 12.27
CA GLU A 379 -10.03 -11.76 12.46
C GLU A 379 -10.01 -10.56 13.41
N ASP A 380 -9.30 -10.64 14.54
CA ASP A 380 -9.11 -9.54 15.47
C ASP A 380 -8.44 -8.33 14.78
N TYR A 381 -7.35 -8.59 14.05
CA TYR A 381 -6.64 -7.54 13.31
C TYR A 381 -7.54 -6.86 12.26
N PHE A 382 -8.20 -7.61 11.37
CA PHE A 382 -9.03 -7.03 10.32
C PHE A 382 -10.38 -6.49 10.84
N SER A 383 -10.91 -7.00 11.94
CA SER A 383 -12.06 -6.40 12.63
C SER A 383 -11.74 -5.00 13.13
N SER A 384 -10.50 -4.77 13.60
CA SER A 384 -10.04 -3.43 13.98
C SER A 384 -10.00 -2.45 12.80
N LEU A 385 -9.98 -2.95 11.56
CA LEU A 385 -10.01 -2.18 10.32
C LEU A 385 -11.42 -2.03 9.73
N HIS A 386 -12.44 -2.66 10.31
CA HIS A 386 -13.81 -2.65 9.77
C HIS A 386 -14.40 -1.24 9.64
N TYR A 387 -13.95 -0.27 10.46
CA TYR A 387 -14.38 1.11 10.34
C TYR A 387 -14.01 1.73 8.98
N LEU A 388 -13.02 1.19 8.26
CA LEU A 388 -12.63 1.64 6.92
C LEU A 388 -13.60 1.18 5.82
N LEU A 389 -14.53 0.27 6.16
CA LEU A 389 -15.65 -0.11 5.28
C LEU A 389 -16.80 0.90 5.35
N GLU A 390 -16.82 1.77 6.36
CA GLU A 390 -17.83 2.81 6.50
C GLU A 390 -17.47 4.01 5.59
N PRO A 391 -18.35 4.42 4.66
CA PRO A 391 -18.04 5.46 3.66
C PRO A 391 -17.73 6.82 4.28
N ASP A 392 -18.29 7.13 5.46
CA ASP A 392 -18.18 8.46 6.08
C ASP A 392 -17.08 8.56 7.15
N ARG A 393 -16.38 7.45 7.49
CA ARG A 393 -15.32 7.47 8.50
C ARG A 393 -13.96 7.60 7.87
N LEU A 394 -13.40 8.81 7.96
CA LEU A 394 -11.97 8.99 7.83
C LEU A 394 -11.28 8.39 9.07
N PRO A 395 -10.11 7.75 8.90
CA PRO A 395 -9.30 7.40 10.05
C PRO A 395 -8.91 8.68 10.77
N PRO A 396 -8.71 8.62 12.09
CA PRO A 396 -8.05 9.70 12.79
C PRO A 396 -6.71 10.00 12.08
N ASP A 397 -6.42 11.28 11.88
CA ASP A 397 -5.13 11.75 11.34
C ASP A 397 -4.04 11.58 12.42
N ASP A 398 -3.80 10.34 12.82
CA ASP A 398 -2.81 9.95 13.82
C ASP A 398 -1.41 9.91 13.17
N ARG A 399 -1.08 10.97 12.42
CA ARG A 399 0.22 11.18 11.78
C ARG A 399 1.38 11.35 12.77
N GLU A 400 1.16 11.20 14.07
CA GLU A 400 2.23 10.95 15.05
C GLU A 400 2.80 9.53 14.87
N SER A 401 3.35 9.27 13.69
CA SER A 401 4.13 8.09 13.30
C SER A 401 5.54 8.08 13.93
N GLY A 402 5.66 8.64 15.14
CA GLY A 402 6.79 8.32 15.99
C GLY A 402 6.69 6.85 16.40
N ALA A 403 7.82 6.15 16.48
CA ALA A 403 7.86 4.81 17.08
C ALA A 403 7.33 4.92 18.51
N SER A 404 6.04 4.64 18.69
CA SER A 404 5.40 4.77 19.98
C SER A 404 5.98 3.72 20.91
N TRP A 405 5.93 3.96 22.22
CA TRP A 405 6.29 2.94 23.21
C TRP A 405 5.52 1.63 22.96
N THR A 406 4.26 1.75 22.51
CA THR A 406 3.39 0.64 22.11
C THR A 406 3.97 -0.13 20.94
N ASP A 407 4.43 0.52 19.88
CA ASP A 407 5.02 -0.14 18.71
C ASP A 407 6.33 -0.84 19.06
N PHE A 408 7.19 -0.19 19.85
CA PHE A 408 8.41 -0.82 20.37
C PHE A 408 8.07 -2.07 21.21
N CYS A 409 7.03 -1.98 22.05
CA CYS A 409 6.53 -3.12 22.81
C CYS A 409 6.03 -4.25 21.92
N ARG A 410 5.25 -3.92 20.88
CA ARG A 410 4.75 -4.89 19.89
C ARG A 410 5.89 -5.59 19.16
N THR A 411 6.88 -4.84 18.65
CA THR A 411 8.03 -5.38 17.92
C THR A 411 8.84 -6.36 18.75
N LEU A 412 9.14 -6.01 20.00
CA LEU A 412 9.91 -6.91 20.87
C LEU A 412 9.09 -8.09 21.39
N SER A 413 7.78 -7.90 21.62
CA SER A 413 6.92 -8.96 22.16
C SER A 413 6.64 -10.00 21.09
N ASN A 414 6.23 -9.59 19.89
CA ASN A 414 5.90 -10.48 18.79
C ASN A 414 6.42 -9.92 17.46
N PHE A 415 7.74 -10.04 17.25
CA PHE A 415 8.42 -9.54 16.06
C PHE A 415 7.80 -10.09 14.77
N HIS A 416 7.36 -11.36 14.77
CA HIS A 416 6.79 -11.98 13.57
C HIS A 416 5.40 -11.43 13.24
N ARG A 417 4.53 -11.26 14.25
CA ARG A 417 3.24 -10.59 14.07
C ARG A 417 3.41 -9.15 13.60
N TRP A 418 4.28 -8.39 14.26
CA TRP A 418 4.61 -7.03 13.85
C TRP A 418 5.16 -7.00 12.41
N PHE A 419 6.06 -7.93 12.05
CA PHE A 419 6.60 -8.04 10.70
C PHE A 419 5.51 -8.31 9.66
N ALA A 420 4.58 -9.22 9.94
CA ALA A 420 3.42 -9.47 9.08
C ALA A 420 2.53 -8.22 8.95
N GLU A 421 2.30 -7.48 10.04
CA GLU A 421 1.51 -6.24 10.08
C GLU A 421 2.16 -5.08 9.29
N ILE A 422 3.50 -4.98 9.26
CA ILE A 422 4.19 -3.96 8.45
C ILE A 422 4.41 -4.39 7.00
N THR A 423 4.36 -5.69 6.71
CA THR A 423 4.50 -6.22 5.34
C THR A 423 3.18 -6.13 4.59
N ILE A 424 2.06 -6.23 5.31
CA ILE A 424 0.72 -6.00 4.79
C ILE A 424 0.38 -4.52 4.88
N TYR A 425 -0.61 -4.12 4.08
CA TYR A 425 -1.07 -2.75 4.08
C TYR A 425 -1.52 -2.33 5.47
N ARG A 426 -1.02 -1.18 5.93
CA ARG A 426 -1.41 -0.61 7.23
C ARG A 426 -2.76 0.10 7.12
N ALA A 427 -3.37 0.38 8.27
CA ALA A 427 -4.65 1.08 8.34
C ALA A 427 -4.66 2.43 7.58
N ASP A 428 -3.56 3.17 7.63
CA ASP A 428 -3.37 4.44 6.92
C ASP A 428 -3.28 4.25 5.39
N GLU A 429 -2.74 3.13 4.92
CA GLU A 429 -2.70 2.82 3.50
C GLU A 429 -4.08 2.39 2.98
N TYR A 430 -4.85 1.60 3.74
CA TYR A 430 -6.24 1.30 3.38
C TYR A 430 -7.13 2.54 3.38
N ALA A 431 -6.90 3.46 4.32
CA ALA A 431 -7.56 4.74 4.31
C ALA A 431 -7.22 5.57 3.07
N GLU A 432 -5.98 5.53 2.63
CA GLU A 432 -5.57 6.13 1.37
C GLU A 432 -6.29 5.49 0.18
N LEU A 433 -6.45 4.16 0.15
CA LEU A 433 -7.25 3.48 -0.87
C LEU A 433 -8.72 3.91 -0.85
N HIS A 434 -9.32 4.06 0.33
CA HIS A 434 -10.68 4.57 0.47
C HIS A 434 -10.80 6.01 -0.07
N ARG A 435 -9.83 6.88 0.27
CA ARG A 435 -9.77 8.25 -0.27
C ARG A 435 -9.64 8.25 -1.80
N PHE A 436 -8.74 7.42 -2.34
CA PHE A 436 -8.62 7.27 -3.79
C PHE A 436 -9.93 6.78 -4.42
N HIS A 437 -10.62 5.82 -3.81
CA HIS A 437 -11.91 5.37 -4.30
C HIS A 437 -12.95 6.50 -4.36
N GLY A 438 -13.06 7.29 -3.28
CA GLY A 438 -13.94 8.46 -3.25
C GLY A 438 -13.61 9.45 -4.37
N SER A 439 -12.32 9.73 -4.59
CA SER A 439 -11.87 10.60 -5.69
C SER A 439 -12.21 10.04 -7.07
N LEU A 440 -12.04 8.73 -7.28
CA LEU A 440 -12.43 8.08 -8.53
C LEU A 440 -13.92 8.12 -8.77
N LEU A 441 -14.74 7.90 -7.73
CA LEU A 441 -16.19 8.00 -7.86
C LEU A 441 -16.62 9.42 -8.23
N ALA A 442 -15.94 10.44 -7.67
CA ALA A 442 -16.13 11.83 -8.07
C ALA A 442 -15.72 12.06 -9.53
N GLU A 443 -14.60 11.51 -9.98
CA GLU A 443 -14.15 11.56 -11.37
C GLU A 443 -15.16 10.89 -12.32
N ARG A 444 -15.76 9.74 -11.94
CA ARG A 444 -16.80 9.06 -12.71
C ARG A 444 -18.08 9.90 -12.84
N ARG A 445 -18.63 10.36 -11.71
CA ARG A 445 -19.85 11.19 -11.68
C ARG A 445 -19.64 12.52 -12.41
N GLY A 446 -18.49 13.15 -12.21
CA GLY A 446 -18.06 14.33 -12.96
C GLY A 446 -17.99 14.07 -14.48
N THR A 447 -17.59 12.87 -14.90
CA THR A 447 -17.54 12.51 -16.34
C THR A 447 -18.94 12.33 -16.92
N TRP A 448 -19.88 11.75 -16.16
CA TRP A 448 -21.31 11.73 -16.52
C TRP A 448 -21.92 13.13 -16.61
N LEU A 449 -21.57 14.03 -15.69
CA LEU A 449 -21.99 15.44 -15.75
C LEU A 449 -21.45 16.12 -17.01
N VAL A 450 -20.18 15.92 -17.37
CA VAL A 450 -19.61 16.48 -18.62
C VAL A 450 -20.32 15.93 -19.86
N LEU A 451 -20.71 14.65 -19.87
CA LEU A 451 -21.53 14.07 -20.95
C LEU A 451 -22.90 14.76 -21.05
N ALA A 452 -23.57 15.01 -19.92
CA ALA A 452 -24.86 15.69 -19.87
C ALA A 452 -24.77 17.14 -20.38
N LEU A 453 -23.75 17.87 -19.91
CA LEU A 453 -23.43 19.22 -20.37
C LEU A 453 -23.18 19.24 -21.88
N ARG A 454 -22.48 18.23 -22.41
CA ARG A 454 -22.22 18.13 -23.84
C ARG A 454 -23.50 17.95 -24.65
N ARG A 455 -24.41 17.05 -24.23
CA ARG A 455 -25.71 16.86 -24.89
C ARG A 455 -26.52 18.15 -24.92
N TYR A 456 -26.59 18.85 -23.78
CA TYR A 456 -27.26 20.15 -23.70
C TYR A 456 -26.67 21.15 -24.70
N ARG A 457 -25.32 21.25 -24.78
CA ARG A 457 -24.66 22.15 -25.74
C ARG A 457 -24.97 21.78 -27.19
N ASP A 458 -24.98 20.50 -27.54
CA ASP A 458 -25.31 20.07 -28.90
C ASP A 458 -26.77 20.41 -29.27
N GLU A 459 -27.69 20.38 -28.30
CA GLU A 459 -29.11 20.73 -28.49
C GLU A 459 -29.37 22.24 -28.54
N HIS A 460 -28.70 23.03 -27.69
CA HIS A 460 -29.01 24.46 -27.47
C HIS A 460 -27.98 25.42 -28.07
N GLY A 461 -26.81 24.92 -28.46
CA GLY A 461 -25.69 25.73 -28.98
C GLY A 461 -24.84 26.43 -27.91
N SER A 462 -25.21 26.36 -26.63
CA SER A 462 -24.47 26.94 -25.50
C SER A 462 -24.43 25.99 -24.30
N TRP A 463 -23.46 26.18 -23.40
CA TRP A 463 -23.48 25.50 -22.09
C TRP A 463 -24.64 26.02 -21.22
N PRO A 464 -25.21 25.20 -20.32
CA PRO A 464 -26.31 25.62 -19.45
C PRO A 464 -25.84 26.65 -18.41
N SER A 465 -26.79 27.40 -17.85
CA SER A 465 -26.46 28.35 -16.77
C SER A 465 -26.28 27.67 -15.41
N SER A 466 -26.84 26.46 -15.25
CA SER A 466 -26.75 25.66 -14.03
C SER A 466 -26.83 24.14 -14.32
N LEU A 467 -26.38 23.31 -13.36
CA LEU A 467 -26.47 21.85 -13.47
C LEU A 467 -27.91 21.32 -13.50
N ASN A 468 -28.88 22.06 -12.97
CA ASN A 468 -30.29 21.62 -12.96
C ASN A 468 -30.90 21.52 -14.35
N GLU A 469 -30.38 22.28 -15.32
CA GLU A 469 -30.85 22.25 -16.71
C GLU A 469 -30.48 20.95 -17.43
N VAL A 470 -29.57 20.15 -16.87
CA VAL A 470 -29.16 18.85 -17.43
C VAL A 470 -29.63 17.66 -16.59
N ALA A 471 -30.54 17.88 -15.64
CA ALA A 471 -31.05 16.85 -14.74
C ALA A 471 -31.73 15.69 -15.48
N ASP A 472 -32.39 15.95 -16.60
CA ASP A 472 -33.11 14.93 -17.37
C ASP A 472 -32.18 14.03 -18.21
N HIS A 473 -30.89 14.37 -18.34
CA HIS A 473 -29.96 13.64 -19.19
C HIS A 473 -29.20 12.50 -18.48
N ILE A 474 -29.14 12.51 -17.15
CA ILE A 474 -28.35 11.56 -16.33
C ILE A 474 -29.06 11.23 -15.02
N ALA A 475 -28.60 10.18 -14.35
CA ALA A 475 -29.18 9.75 -13.08
C ALA A 475 -28.93 10.78 -11.95
N PRO A 476 -29.88 10.99 -11.01
CA PRO A 476 -29.75 11.96 -9.92
C PRO A 476 -28.50 11.78 -9.06
N GLU A 477 -28.03 10.55 -8.89
CA GLU A 477 -26.85 10.22 -8.09
C GLU A 477 -25.56 10.84 -8.64
N ALA A 478 -25.51 11.14 -9.95
CA ALA A 478 -24.36 11.79 -10.58
C ALA A 478 -24.19 13.26 -10.15
N PHE A 479 -25.23 13.91 -9.62
CA PHE A 479 -25.16 15.29 -9.12
C PHE A 479 -24.60 15.40 -7.70
N VAL A 480 -24.51 14.28 -6.98
CA VAL A 480 -23.99 14.22 -5.62
C VAL A 480 -22.50 13.91 -5.65
N ASP A 481 -21.71 14.80 -5.08
CA ASP A 481 -20.27 14.61 -4.88
C ASP A 481 -20.04 13.50 -3.83
N PRO A 482 -19.45 12.36 -4.21
CA PRO A 482 -19.24 11.25 -3.30
C PRO A 482 -18.16 11.53 -2.26
N ALA A 483 -17.29 12.53 -2.45
CA ALA A 483 -16.25 12.85 -1.49
C ALA A 483 -16.82 13.50 -0.21
N ASN A 484 -17.92 14.26 -0.32
CA ASN A 484 -18.47 15.00 0.82
C ASN A 484 -20.00 14.91 0.98
N GLY A 485 -20.71 14.29 0.04
CA GLY A 485 -22.17 14.21 -0.01
C GLY A 485 -22.88 15.48 -0.48
N GLY A 486 -22.13 16.53 -0.85
CA GLY A 486 -22.63 17.79 -1.37
C GLY A 486 -22.91 17.76 -2.87
N ALA A 487 -23.11 18.94 -3.46
CA ALA A 487 -23.22 19.09 -4.91
C ALA A 487 -21.85 19.43 -5.53
N PHE A 488 -21.62 19.00 -6.76
CA PHE A 488 -20.48 19.49 -7.54
C PHE A 488 -20.57 21.00 -7.75
N VAL A 489 -19.43 21.70 -7.73
CA VAL A 489 -19.39 23.12 -8.05
C VAL A 489 -19.28 23.29 -9.56
N TYR A 490 -20.23 24.01 -10.14
CA TYR A 490 -20.30 24.32 -11.56
C TYR A 490 -20.33 25.83 -11.76
N ALA A 491 -19.50 26.35 -12.67
CA ALA A 491 -19.57 27.74 -13.09
C ALA A 491 -19.33 27.86 -14.61
N PRO A 492 -20.23 28.52 -15.37
CA PRO A 492 -19.94 28.86 -16.76
C PRO A 492 -18.80 29.90 -16.82
N VAL A 493 -17.86 29.71 -17.76
CA VAL A 493 -16.70 30.59 -17.98
C VAL A 493 -16.51 30.78 -19.48
N ASP A 494 -16.92 31.95 -19.98
CA ASP A 494 -16.91 32.29 -21.41
C ASP A 494 -17.65 31.23 -22.27
N ASP A 495 -16.95 30.59 -23.23
CA ASP A 495 -17.47 29.48 -24.05
C ASP A 495 -17.10 28.09 -23.47
N SER A 496 -16.83 28.03 -22.16
CA SER A 496 -16.50 26.83 -21.40
C SER A 496 -17.22 26.86 -20.05
N PHE A 497 -16.85 25.94 -19.16
CA PHE A 497 -17.28 25.88 -17.78
C PHE A 497 -16.12 25.42 -16.89
N SER A 498 -16.28 25.56 -15.58
CA SER A 498 -15.56 24.81 -14.56
C SER A 498 -16.51 23.84 -13.86
N LEU A 499 -15.97 22.68 -13.51
CA LEU A 499 -16.66 21.63 -12.77
C LEU A 499 -15.65 20.97 -11.83
N TYR A 500 -15.95 20.89 -10.54
CA TYR A 500 -15.08 20.25 -9.56
C TYR A 500 -15.85 19.77 -8.34
N SER A 501 -15.25 18.81 -7.63
CA SER A 501 -15.67 18.37 -6.30
C SER A 501 -14.89 19.16 -5.25
N THR A 502 -15.52 19.49 -4.12
CA THR A 502 -14.89 20.25 -3.01
C THR A 502 -14.10 19.37 -2.04
N GLY A 503 -13.73 18.16 -2.47
CA GLY A 503 -12.91 17.25 -1.69
C GLY A 503 -13.58 16.74 -0.41
N LEU A 504 -12.79 16.11 0.45
CA LEU A 504 -13.25 15.58 1.74
C LEU A 504 -13.35 16.68 2.79
N ASN A 505 -12.53 17.75 2.67
CA ASN A 505 -12.47 18.82 3.65
C ASN A 505 -13.69 19.78 3.59
N ARG A 506 -14.47 19.74 2.49
CA ARG A 506 -15.67 20.56 2.22
C ARG A 506 -15.41 22.06 2.12
N ILE A 507 -14.17 22.45 1.85
CA ILE A 507 -13.72 23.82 1.69
C ILE A 507 -13.53 24.05 0.20
N ASP A 508 -14.31 24.96 -0.37
CA ASP A 508 -14.14 25.33 -1.77
C ASP A 508 -12.78 26.03 -1.98
N GLU A 509 -11.89 25.34 -2.68
CA GLU A 509 -10.56 25.79 -3.04
C GLU A 509 -10.48 26.11 -4.53
N GLY A 510 -11.62 26.27 -5.21
CA GLY A 510 -11.71 26.62 -6.62
C GLY A 510 -11.17 25.54 -7.56
N GLY A 511 -11.28 24.27 -7.20
CA GLY A 511 -10.80 23.14 -8.00
C GLY A 511 -9.29 22.90 -7.90
N ARG A 512 -8.65 23.24 -6.78
CA ARG A 512 -7.19 23.07 -6.61
C ARG A 512 -6.84 21.89 -5.71
N GLU A 513 -6.01 20.97 -6.21
CA GLU A 513 -5.41 19.88 -5.42
C GLU A 513 -3.91 20.17 -5.22
N ARG A 514 -3.52 20.72 -4.06
CA ARG A 514 -2.10 20.95 -3.76
C ARG A 514 -1.84 21.18 -2.28
N TYR A 515 -0.62 20.84 -1.87
CA TYR A 515 -0.13 21.26 -0.57
C TYR A 515 0.31 22.73 -0.58
N VAL A 516 -0.33 23.56 0.25
CA VAL A 516 -0.01 24.98 0.44
C VAL A 516 0.87 25.11 1.69
N LYS A 517 2.19 25.12 1.47
CA LYS A 517 3.20 25.12 2.53
C LYS A 517 3.01 26.29 3.51
N GLU A 518 2.62 27.47 3.02
CA GLU A 518 2.41 28.67 3.83
C GLU A 518 1.29 28.51 4.87
N ARG A 519 0.32 27.63 4.58
CA ARG A 519 -0.83 27.37 5.44
C ARG A 519 -0.71 26.04 6.19
N ASN A 520 0.31 25.23 5.90
CA ASN A 520 0.39 23.84 6.33
C ASN A 520 -0.93 23.10 6.03
N HIS A 521 -1.55 23.42 4.89
CA HIS A 521 -2.89 22.99 4.50
C HIS A 521 -2.81 22.23 3.19
N HIS A 522 -3.56 21.15 3.08
CA HIS A 522 -3.69 20.38 1.85
C HIS A 522 -5.03 20.75 1.21
N GLU A 523 -4.97 21.45 0.08
CA GLU A 523 -6.13 21.66 -0.78
C GLU A 523 -6.45 20.31 -1.46
N ASP A 524 -7.70 19.83 -1.34
CA ASP A 524 -8.15 18.49 -1.75
C ASP A 524 -9.35 18.50 -2.73
N ASP A 525 -9.68 19.67 -3.30
CA ASP A 525 -10.63 19.78 -4.41
C ASP A 525 -10.22 18.90 -5.61
N ILE A 526 -11.20 18.23 -6.22
CA ILE A 526 -10.97 17.35 -7.37
C ILE A 526 -11.47 18.05 -8.65
N LEU A 527 -10.53 18.54 -9.46
CA LEU A 527 -10.83 19.23 -10.70
C LEU A 527 -11.31 18.27 -11.80
N ILE A 528 -12.59 18.39 -12.17
CA ILE A 528 -13.17 17.61 -13.27
C ILE A 528 -12.91 18.31 -14.62
N TRP A 529 -13.20 19.61 -14.69
CA TRP A 529 -12.99 20.46 -15.88
C TRP A 529 -12.79 21.94 -15.50
N PRO A 530 -11.98 22.75 -16.23
CA PRO A 530 -11.06 22.34 -17.28
C PRO A 530 -9.96 21.44 -16.72
N LEU A 531 -9.44 20.52 -17.51
CA LEU A 531 -8.22 19.80 -17.11
C LEU A 531 -7.12 20.84 -16.98
N ALA A 532 -6.60 21.04 -15.76
CA ALA A 532 -5.66 22.10 -15.43
C ALA A 532 -4.66 22.31 -16.56
N ARG A 533 -4.72 23.49 -17.21
CA ARG A 533 -3.57 23.91 -17.99
C ARG A 533 -2.47 24.08 -16.95
N PRO A 534 -1.30 23.43 -17.11
CA PRO A 534 -0.18 23.71 -16.22
C PRO A 534 -0.05 25.23 -16.20
N GLU A 535 -0.17 25.83 -15.01
CA GLU A 535 0.13 27.26 -14.88
C GLU A 535 1.45 27.46 -15.61
N PRO A 536 1.54 28.39 -16.58
CA PRO A 536 2.82 28.67 -17.21
C PRO A 536 3.79 28.86 -16.05
N PRO A 537 4.90 28.10 -16.02
CA PRO A 537 5.77 28.12 -14.85
C PRO A 537 6.01 29.59 -14.56
N LYS A 538 5.66 30.05 -13.35
CA LYS A 538 6.02 31.40 -12.94
C LYS A 538 7.48 31.54 -13.33
N PRO A 539 7.86 32.51 -14.18
CA PRO A 539 9.21 32.61 -14.69
C PRO A 539 10.13 32.74 -13.48
N ARG A 540 10.64 31.60 -13.01
CA ARG A 540 11.63 31.56 -11.97
C ARG A 540 12.86 32.05 -12.69
N SER A 541 13.36 33.21 -12.30
CA SER A 541 14.65 33.65 -12.78
C SER A 541 15.63 32.50 -12.55
N LYS A 542 16.55 32.29 -13.48
CA LYS A 542 17.64 31.33 -13.31
C LYS A 542 18.26 31.49 -11.92
N ASP A 543 18.40 32.74 -11.47
CA ASP A 543 18.87 33.10 -10.14
C ASP A 543 18.03 32.51 -9.01
N ALA A 544 16.69 32.51 -9.08
CA ALA A 544 15.84 31.92 -8.04
C ALA A 544 16.03 30.40 -7.92
N ILE A 545 16.21 29.71 -9.06
CA ILE A 545 16.51 28.27 -9.07
C ILE A 545 17.92 28.01 -8.51
N MET A 546 18.90 28.83 -8.91
CA MET A 546 20.26 28.70 -8.41
C MET A 546 20.35 28.99 -6.91
N GLU A 547 19.63 29.97 -6.38
CA GLU A 547 19.58 30.28 -4.95
C GLU A 547 18.90 29.17 -4.14
N GLU A 548 17.82 28.57 -4.65
CA GLU A 548 17.18 27.40 -4.00
C GLU A 548 18.12 26.19 -3.96
N LEU A 549 18.80 25.90 -5.09
CA LEU A 549 19.79 24.83 -5.14
C LEU A 549 21.01 25.13 -4.25
N LYS A 550 21.48 26.38 -4.18
CA LYS A 550 22.53 26.80 -3.24
C LYS A 550 22.09 26.60 -1.79
N ALA A 551 20.84 26.91 -1.46
CA ALA A 551 20.30 26.74 -0.11
C ALA A 551 20.22 25.26 0.30
N ILE A 552 19.91 24.35 -0.64
CA ILE A 552 19.78 22.92 -0.38
C ILE A 552 21.14 22.21 -0.38
N TYR A 553 21.96 22.47 -1.39
CA TYR A 553 23.18 21.69 -1.66
C TYR A 553 24.48 22.43 -1.32
N GLY A 554 24.39 23.68 -0.90
CA GLY A 554 25.54 24.54 -0.64
C GLY A 554 26.13 25.15 -1.92
N GLU A 555 26.90 26.21 -1.73
CA GLU A 555 27.48 27.01 -2.81
C GLU A 555 28.51 26.21 -3.64
N GLU A 556 29.21 25.26 -3.02
CA GLU A 556 30.25 24.45 -3.67
C GLU A 556 29.66 23.45 -4.69
N TYR A 557 28.51 22.85 -4.39
CA TYR A 557 27.81 21.95 -5.32
C TYR A 557 27.39 22.68 -6.59
N ILE A 558 26.87 23.88 -6.42
CA ILE A 558 26.48 24.75 -7.52
C ILE A 558 27.69 25.19 -8.35
N ARG A 559 28.81 25.50 -7.70
CA ARG A 559 30.05 25.84 -8.38
C ARG A 559 30.54 24.68 -9.24
N ARG A 560 30.45 23.43 -8.76
CA ARG A 560 30.81 22.22 -9.52
C ARG A 560 29.92 22.02 -10.74
N LEU A 561 28.60 22.12 -10.58
CA LEU A 561 27.64 22.08 -11.69
C LEU A 561 27.94 23.13 -12.77
N GLN A 562 28.34 24.34 -12.36
CA GLN A 562 28.70 25.41 -13.29
C GLN A 562 30.07 25.20 -13.95
N THR A 563 31.06 24.62 -13.26
CA THR A 563 32.35 24.28 -13.88
C THR A 563 32.24 23.09 -14.83
N ASP A 564 31.42 22.09 -14.50
CA ASP A 564 31.24 20.90 -15.33
C ASP A 564 30.40 21.21 -16.57
N ALA A 565 29.40 22.09 -16.48
CA ALA A 565 28.63 22.55 -17.64
C ALA A 565 29.42 23.46 -18.60
N ASN A 566 30.58 23.97 -18.18
CA ASN A 566 31.50 24.78 -18.99
C ASN A 566 32.78 24.01 -19.37
N ALA A 567 32.89 22.73 -19.03
CA ALA A 567 33.94 21.87 -19.56
C ALA A 567 33.65 21.61 -21.06
N PRO A 568 34.63 21.82 -21.96
CA PRO A 568 34.43 21.76 -23.40
C PRO A 568 34.03 20.39 -23.94
#